data_AF-A0A945YAJ8-F1
#
_entry.id   AF-A0A945YAJ8-F1
#
_cell.length_a   1.000
_cell.length_b   1.000
_cell.length_c   1.000
_cell.angle_alpha   90.00
_cell.angle_beta   90.00
_cell.angle_gamma   90.00
#
_symmetry.space_group_name_H-M   'P 1'
#
loop_
_entity.id
_entity.type
_entity.pdbx_description
1 polymer ?
#
loop_
_entity_poly.entity_id
_entity_poly.type
_entity_poly.pdbx_seq_one_letter_code
_entity_poly.pdbx_strand_id
1 'polypeptide(L)'
;MGPGAKPQRKLALSLGFLILSLAAFVWTNIISSYQNIVESTRTVIQSTATENADYANKISRIEKIKNQSKTKKKKTIKLTSLPEFLIKIDSIALQNDIHINNLRPDEKQKGVFHLEFYSDYARFESFISSLELLDVDIVDLQIHPYNQKLAQPIQLHVISLIPRNNAASLKIPQLTEIRARLGQVGRRNPFQRLRANSLQSAKEARIDLTWVHHLTAVTAINDNRFATINDHDYAIGDLFQGKTVTEVLSDHVFLEQKNKKRLDLYVLNFRDSKNEQ
;
A
#
# COMPACT_ATOMS: atom_id res chain seq x y z
N MET A 1 34.25 4.13 79.78
CA MET A 1 33.84 5.01 78.66
C MET A 1 34.69 4.61 77.46
N GLY A 2 34.24 4.09 76.34
CA GLY A 2 32.95 3.86 75.70
C GLY A 2 33.34 3.51 74.25
N PRO A 3 32.78 2.46 73.62
CA PRO A 3 33.51 1.62 72.67
C PRO A 3 33.60 2.20 71.26
N GLY A 4 34.56 1.69 70.49
CA GLY A 4 34.82 2.04 69.09
C GLY A 4 33.68 1.68 68.14
N ALA A 5 33.43 2.57 67.18
CA ALA A 5 32.61 2.31 65.99
C ALA A 5 32.85 3.42 64.93
N LYS A 6 34.02 3.43 64.26
CA LYS A 6 34.36 4.48 63.28
C LYS A 6 35.24 3.94 62.14
N PRO A 7 34.72 3.06 61.26
CA PRO A 7 34.61 3.46 59.84
C PRO A 7 33.38 2.90 59.08
N GLN A 8 32.75 1.83 59.58
CA GLN A 8 31.69 1.10 58.86
C GLN A 8 30.36 1.88 58.75
N ARG A 9 30.01 2.71 59.75
CA ARG A 9 28.79 3.54 59.71
C ARG A 9 28.82 4.64 58.65
N LYS A 10 30.00 5.23 58.38
CA LYS A 10 30.14 6.27 57.34
C LYS A 10 30.03 5.67 55.94
N LEU A 11 30.56 4.47 55.77
CA LEU A 11 30.52 3.70 54.51
C LEU A 11 29.08 3.22 54.20
N ALA A 12 28.35 2.76 55.22
CA ALA A 12 26.94 2.40 55.10
C ALA A 12 26.04 3.61 54.74
N LEU A 13 26.30 4.77 55.34
CA LEU A 13 25.57 6.01 55.02
C LEU A 13 25.85 6.49 53.59
N SER A 14 27.11 6.50 53.14
CA SER A 14 27.44 6.88 51.76
C SER A 14 26.88 5.90 50.73
N LEU A 15 26.85 4.60 51.04
CA LEU A 15 26.24 3.59 50.16
C LEU A 15 24.72 3.79 50.08
N GLY A 16 24.07 4.13 51.19
CA GLY A 16 22.65 4.48 51.23
C GLY A 16 22.31 5.69 50.36
N PHE A 17 23.11 6.77 50.44
CA PHE A 17 22.93 7.95 49.59
C PHE A 17 23.17 7.66 48.10
N LEU A 18 24.12 6.77 47.77
CA LEU A 18 24.40 6.37 46.39
C LEU A 18 23.28 5.51 45.78
N ILE A 19 22.67 4.63 46.58
CA ILE A 19 21.51 3.84 46.14
C ILE A 19 20.30 4.76 45.92
N LEU A 20 20.07 5.73 46.81
CA LEU A 20 19.00 6.72 46.69
C LEU A 20 19.18 7.64 45.48
N SER A 21 20.41 8.07 45.18
CA SER A 21 20.68 8.89 44.01
C SER A 21 20.57 8.09 42.71
N LEU A 22 20.97 6.81 42.68
CA LEU A 22 20.74 5.93 41.54
C LEU A 22 19.24 5.70 41.31
N ALA A 23 18.47 5.45 42.37
CA ALA A 23 17.03 5.27 42.27
C ALA A 23 16.34 6.53 41.75
N ALA A 24 16.74 7.71 42.23
CA ALA A 24 16.24 8.99 41.73
C ALA A 24 16.62 9.22 40.25
N PHE A 25 17.85 8.88 39.85
CA PHE A 25 18.31 9.01 38.47
C PHE A 25 17.58 8.05 37.50
N VAL A 26 17.33 6.81 37.93
CA VAL A 26 16.55 5.84 37.16
C VAL A 26 15.09 6.32 37.04
N TRP A 27 14.50 6.82 38.12
CA TRP A 27 13.12 7.31 38.13
C TRP A 27 12.92 8.54 37.23
N THR A 28 13.86 9.50 37.25
CA THR A 28 13.78 10.70 36.40
C THR A 28 13.98 10.40 34.92
N ASN A 29 14.88 9.47 34.56
CA ASN A 29 15.10 9.06 33.18
C ASN A 29 13.96 8.19 32.62
N ILE A 30 13.34 7.35 33.45
CA ILE A 30 12.16 6.58 33.03
C ILE A 30 10.98 7.53 32.82
N ILE A 31 10.69 8.45 33.75
CA ILE A 31 9.58 9.39 33.58
C ILE A 31 9.79 10.34 32.40
N SER A 32 11.01 10.85 32.18
CA SER A 32 11.29 11.71 31.03
C SER A 32 11.16 10.97 29.70
N SER A 33 11.56 9.69 29.63
CA SER A 33 11.35 8.87 28.43
C SER A 33 9.87 8.58 28.18
N TYR A 34 9.07 8.30 29.22
CA TYR A 34 7.62 8.15 29.08
C TYR A 34 6.93 9.46 28.62
N GLN A 35 7.33 10.62 29.16
CA GLN A 35 6.79 11.92 28.72
C GLN A 35 7.13 12.22 27.25
N ASN A 36 8.35 11.96 26.82
CA ASN A 36 8.77 12.13 25.42
C ASN A 36 8.03 11.17 24.46
N ILE A 37 7.73 9.94 24.90
CA ILE A 37 6.94 8.97 24.13
C ILE A 37 5.49 9.45 24.01
N VAL A 38 4.90 9.98 25.08
CA VAL A 38 3.52 10.49 25.09
C VAL A 38 3.39 11.76 24.23
N GLU A 39 4.36 12.67 24.30
CA GLU A 39 4.37 13.86 23.45
C GLU A 39 4.57 13.52 21.98
N SER A 40 5.46 12.59 21.64
CA SER A 40 5.64 12.14 20.25
C SER A 40 4.43 11.38 19.70
N THR A 41 3.74 10.57 20.51
CA THR A 41 2.46 9.98 20.07
C THR A 41 1.36 11.03 19.92
N ARG A 42 1.32 12.05 20.78
CA ARG A 42 0.34 13.14 20.65
C ARG A 42 0.57 13.99 19.40
N THR A 43 1.81 14.28 19.03
CA THR A 43 2.12 15.01 17.78
C THR A 43 1.80 14.19 16.55
N VAL A 44 2.04 12.88 16.56
CA VAL A 44 1.66 11.96 15.46
C VAL A 44 0.13 11.81 15.35
N ILE A 45 -0.60 11.72 16.47
CA ILE A 45 -2.07 11.68 16.48
C ILE A 45 -2.66 13.01 16.00
N GLN A 46 -2.04 14.14 16.36
CA GLN A 46 -2.48 15.46 15.89
C GLN A 46 -2.15 15.67 14.41
N SER A 47 -0.98 15.25 13.92
CA SER A 47 -0.60 15.36 12.51
C SER A 47 -1.51 14.49 11.64
N THR A 48 -1.77 13.25 12.05
CA THR A 48 -2.72 12.36 11.36
C THR A 48 -4.16 12.88 11.41
N ALA A 49 -4.60 13.48 12.52
CA ALA A 49 -5.91 14.15 12.59
C ALA A 49 -6.01 15.36 11.66
N THR A 50 -4.95 16.17 11.54
CA THR A 50 -4.91 17.32 10.63
C THR A 50 -4.82 16.90 9.16
N GLU A 51 -4.07 15.85 8.84
CA GLU A 51 -4.01 15.29 7.49
C GLU A 51 -5.34 14.68 7.09
N ASN A 52 -5.99 13.92 7.99
CA ASN A 52 -7.33 13.36 7.76
C ASN A 52 -8.38 14.47 7.56
N ALA A 53 -8.27 15.59 8.28
CA ALA A 53 -9.12 16.75 8.07
C ALA A 53 -8.84 17.43 6.71
N ASP A 54 -7.58 17.50 6.27
CA ASP A 54 -7.20 18.02 4.95
C ASP A 54 -7.69 17.10 3.82
N TYR A 55 -7.59 15.77 3.98
CA TYR A 55 -8.18 14.79 3.06
C TYR A 55 -9.71 14.90 3.00
N ALA A 56 -10.39 15.04 4.14
CA ALA A 56 -11.84 15.25 4.18
C ALA A 56 -12.26 16.57 3.48
N ASN A 57 -11.45 17.64 3.63
CA ASN A 57 -11.65 18.90 2.92
C ASN A 57 -11.40 18.78 1.42
N LYS A 58 -10.38 18.04 0.98
CA LYS A 58 -10.11 17.75 -0.44
C LYS A 58 -11.24 16.91 -1.05
N ILE A 59 -11.70 15.86 -0.35
CA ILE A 59 -12.82 15.02 -0.78
C ILE A 59 -14.10 15.84 -0.89
N SER A 60 -14.45 16.66 0.10
CA SER A 60 -15.65 17.49 0.04
C SER A 60 -15.58 18.57 -1.05
N ARG A 61 -14.40 19.11 -1.37
CA ARG A 61 -14.19 19.99 -2.54
C ARG A 61 -14.39 19.22 -3.85
N ILE A 62 -13.85 18.02 -3.98
CA ILE A 62 -14.06 17.14 -5.15
C ILE A 62 -15.55 16.80 -5.30
N GLU A 63 -16.26 16.50 -4.22
CA GLU A 63 -17.70 16.24 -4.23
C GLU A 63 -18.51 17.49 -4.63
N LYS A 64 -18.14 18.68 -4.13
CA LYS A 64 -18.76 19.94 -4.56
C LYS A 64 -18.53 20.20 -6.05
N ILE A 65 -17.33 19.97 -6.57
CA ILE A 65 -17.02 20.09 -8.01
C ILE A 65 -17.81 19.06 -8.83
N LYS A 66 -17.91 17.81 -8.35
CA LYS A 66 -18.69 16.74 -8.96
C LYS A 66 -20.19 17.07 -8.98
N ASN A 67 -20.72 17.66 -7.91
CA ASN A 67 -22.12 18.05 -7.80
C ASN A 67 -22.45 19.33 -8.60
N GLN A 68 -21.52 20.29 -8.70
CA GLN A 68 -21.63 21.42 -9.62
C GLN A 68 -21.50 21.00 -11.10
N SER A 69 -20.81 19.90 -11.38
CA SER A 69 -20.74 19.31 -12.72
C SER A 69 -22.00 18.51 -13.10
N LYS A 70 -22.81 18.06 -12.12
CA LYS A 70 -24.09 17.36 -12.36
C LYS A 70 -25.22 18.30 -12.79
N THR A 71 -25.16 19.59 -12.49
CA THR A 71 -26.19 20.58 -12.88
C THR A 71 -26.04 21.09 -14.31
N LYS A 72 -24.87 20.93 -14.94
CA LYS A 72 -24.73 21.02 -16.39
C LYS A 72 -25.16 19.68 -16.97
N LYS A 73 -26.31 19.59 -17.65
CA LYS A 73 -26.68 18.43 -18.47
C LYS A 73 -25.46 18.03 -19.31
N LYS A 74 -24.78 16.94 -18.95
CA LYS A 74 -23.77 16.31 -19.81
C LYS A 74 -24.50 16.02 -21.11
N LYS A 75 -24.23 16.80 -22.16
CA LYS A 75 -24.49 16.32 -23.52
C LYS A 75 -23.67 15.05 -23.61
N THR A 76 -24.33 13.90 -23.62
CA THR A 76 -23.73 12.62 -23.95
C THR A 76 -23.33 12.70 -25.41
N ILE A 77 -22.13 13.23 -25.66
CA ILE A 77 -21.53 13.26 -26.99
C ILE A 77 -21.17 11.81 -27.29
N LYS A 78 -22.01 11.17 -28.09
CA LYS A 78 -21.85 9.76 -28.51
C LYS A 78 -20.60 9.62 -29.38
N LEU A 79 -20.00 8.43 -29.38
CA LEU A 79 -19.03 8.00 -30.37
C LEU A 79 -19.59 8.24 -31.78
N THR A 80 -18.99 9.14 -32.55
CA THR A 80 -19.39 9.44 -33.93
C THR A 80 -18.54 8.67 -34.95
N SER A 81 -17.33 8.24 -34.57
CA SER A 81 -16.42 7.45 -35.42
C SER A 81 -15.73 6.35 -34.63
N LEU A 82 -16.13 5.10 -34.87
CA LEU A 82 -15.44 3.93 -34.32
C LEU A 82 -13.99 3.80 -34.84
N PRO A 83 -13.71 3.95 -36.16
CA PRO A 83 -12.34 3.84 -36.67
C PRO A 83 -11.36 4.81 -36.02
N GLU A 84 -11.75 6.07 -35.79
CA GLU A 84 -10.89 7.06 -35.12
C GLU A 84 -10.53 6.64 -33.69
N PHE A 85 -11.49 6.10 -32.97
CA PHE A 85 -11.26 5.57 -31.62
C PHE A 85 -10.29 4.39 -31.66
N LEU A 86 -10.49 3.43 -32.58
CA LEU A 86 -9.61 2.27 -32.72
C LEU A 86 -8.16 2.68 -33.04
N ILE A 87 -7.95 3.61 -33.98
CA ILE A 87 -6.63 4.13 -34.35
C ILE A 87 -5.91 4.74 -33.13
N LYS A 88 -6.64 5.48 -32.29
CA LYS A 88 -6.04 6.09 -31.09
C LYS A 88 -5.65 5.07 -30.05
N ILE A 89 -6.50 4.08 -29.80
CA ILE A 89 -6.21 3.00 -28.84
C ILE A 89 -5.00 2.19 -29.33
N ASP A 90 -4.93 1.86 -30.61
CA ASP A 90 -3.80 1.15 -31.20
C ASP A 90 -2.51 1.99 -31.13
N SER A 91 -2.59 3.29 -31.42
CA SER A 91 -1.46 4.21 -31.29
C SER A 91 -0.92 4.28 -29.86
N ILE A 92 -1.79 4.31 -28.85
CA ILE A 92 -1.38 4.29 -27.44
C ILE A 92 -0.77 2.94 -27.07
N ALA A 93 -1.33 1.83 -27.54
CA ALA A 93 -0.80 0.50 -27.28
C ALA A 93 0.63 0.37 -27.84
N LEU A 94 0.84 0.79 -29.09
CA LEU A 94 2.15 0.82 -29.73
C LEU A 94 3.16 1.70 -28.99
N GLN A 95 2.76 2.89 -28.53
CA GLN A 95 3.63 3.78 -27.76
C GLN A 95 4.09 3.19 -26.42
N ASN A 96 3.33 2.27 -25.84
CA ASN A 96 3.62 1.66 -24.56
C ASN A 96 4.13 0.21 -24.68
N ASP A 97 4.49 -0.24 -25.89
CA ASP A 97 4.93 -1.61 -26.18
C ASP A 97 3.93 -2.67 -25.68
N ILE A 98 2.64 -2.40 -25.92
CA ILE A 98 1.52 -3.30 -25.61
C ILE A 98 0.92 -3.82 -26.91
N HIS A 99 0.74 -5.13 -26.96
CA HIS A 99 -0.01 -5.80 -28.02
C HIS A 99 -1.45 -6.05 -27.55
N ILE A 100 -2.43 -5.50 -28.26
CA ILE A 100 -3.85 -5.72 -27.97
C ILE A 100 -4.24 -7.12 -28.48
N ASN A 101 -4.57 -8.02 -27.57
CA ASN A 101 -4.98 -9.38 -27.90
C ASN A 101 -6.44 -9.46 -28.35
N ASN A 102 -7.32 -8.66 -27.73
CA ASN A 102 -8.73 -8.62 -28.08
C ASN A 102 -9.29 -7.21 -27.86
N LEU A 103 -10.11 -6.75 -28.80
CA LEU A 103 -10.89 -5.52 -28.67
C LEU A 103 -12.28 -5.76 -29.24
N ARG A 104 -13.28 -5.86 -28.35
CA ARG A 104 -14.65 -6.20 -28.74
C ARG A 104 -15.68 -5.33 -28.01
N PRO A 105 -16.80 -4.98 -28.65
CA PRO A 105 -17.91 -4.34 -27.94
C PRO A 105 -18.53 -5.31 -26.93
N ASP A 106 -19.08 -4.78 -25.84
CA ASP A 106 -19.86 -5.55 -24.88
C ASP A 106 -21.21 -5.96 -25.50
N GLU A 107 -21.61 -7.21 -25.29
CA GLU A 107 -22.84 -7.79 -25.85
C GLU A 107 -24.11 -7.26 -25.17
N LYS A 108 -24.01 -6.86 -23.90
CA LYS A 108 -25.11 -6.43 -23.03
C LYS A 108 -25.19 -4.90 -22.90
N GLN A 109 -24.04 -4.23 -22.90
CA GLN A 109 -23.92 -2.79 -22.66
C GLN A 109 -23.48 -2.05 -23.93
N LYS A 110 -24.44 -1.41 -24.61
CA LYS A 110 -24.16 -0.65 -25.83
C LYS A 110 -23.15 0.46 -25.58
N GLY A 111 -22.06 0.47 -26.35
CA GLY A 111 -21.01 1.50 -26.31
C GLY A 111 -19.88 1.23 -25.32
N VAL A 112 -19.93 0.11 -24.59
CA VAL A 112 -18.79 -0.39 -23.82
C VAL A 112 -17.93 -1.27 -24.73
N PHE A 113 -16.61 -1.14 -24.61
CA PHE A 113 -15.63 -1.97 -25.29
C PHE A 113 -14.74 -2.66 -24.26
N HIS A 114 -14.44 -3.93 -24.51
CA HIS A 114 -13.51 -4.73 -23.73
C HIS A 114 -12.18 -4.80 -24.46
N LEU A 115 -11.15 -4.30 -23.81
CA LEU A 115 -9.77 -4.37 -24.25
C LEU A 115 -9.02 -5.41 -23.42
N GLU A 116 -8.38 -6.35 -24.09
CA GLU A 116 -7.61 -7.43 -23.46
C GLU A 116 -6.17 -7.40 -23.95
N PHE A 117 -5.20 -7.44 -23.03
CA PHE A 117 -3.79 -7.56 -23.37
C PHE A 117 -2.96 -8.19 -22.25
N TYR A 118 -1.79 -8.73 -22.61
CA TYR A 118 -0.79 -9.19 -21.66
C TYR A 118 0.32 -8.16 -21.51
N SER A 119 0.67 -7.80 -20.26
CA SER A 119 1.83 -6.96 -20.00
C SER A 119 2.36 -7.15 -18.59
N ASP A 120 3.59 -6.67 -18.35
CA ASP A 120 4.05 -6.39 -17.00
C ASP A 120 3.38 -5.13 -16.42
N TYR A 121 3.59 -4.90 -15.14
CA TYR A 121 2.97 -3.81 -14.39
C TYR A 121 3.40 -2.42 -14.88
N ALA A 122 4.68 -2.23 -15.22
CA ALA A 122 5.18 -0.92 -15.62
C ALA A 122 4.60 -0.48 -16.97
N ARG A 123 4.51 -1.43 -17.92
CA ARG A 123 3.85 -1.19 -19.21
C ARG A 123 2.36 -0.92 -19.04
N PHE A 124 1.69 -1.71 -18.21
CA PHE A 124 0.27 -1.52 -17.89
C PHE A 124 0.00 -0.12 -17.33
N GLU A 125 0.78 0.31 -16.34
CA GLU A 125 0.64 1.61 -15.69
C GLU A 125 0.85 2.77 -16.69
N SER A 126 1.84 2.65 -17.57
CA SER A 126 2.12 3.62 -18.63
C SER A 126 0.98 3.70 -19.66
N PHE A 127 0.40 2.55 -19.99
CA PHE A 127 -0.75 2.46 -20.89
C PHE A 127 -2.00 3.08 -20.29
N ILE A 128 -2.38 2.73 -19.05
CA ILE A 128 -3.54 3.32 -18.36
C ILE A 128 -3.38 4.84 -18.24
N SER A 129 -2.18 5.32 -17.88
CA SER A 129 -1.91 6.76 -17.82
C SER A 129 -2.10 7.45 -19.17
N SER A 130 -1.71 6.80 -20.27
CA SER A 130 -1.92 7.32 -21.61
C SER A 130 -3.41 7.29 -21.99
N LEU A 131 -4.13 6.26 -21.57
CA LEU A 131 -5.57 6.10 -21.81
C LEU A 131 -6.40 7.19 -21.10
N GLU A 132 -6.03 7.58 -19.88
CA GLU A 132 -6.64 8.69 -19.11
C GLU A 132 -6.48 10.07 -19.79
N LEU A 133 -5.58 10.21 -20.78
CA LEU A 133 -5.48 11.42 -21.60
C LEU A 133 -6.50 11.45 -22.74
N LEU A 134 -7.34 10.43 -22.88
CA LEU A 134 -8.43 10.40 -23.83
C LEU A 134 -9.76 10.60 -23.11
N ASP A 135 -10.75 11.14 -23.82
CA ASP A 135 -12.13 11.23 -23.35
C ASP A 135 -12.78 9.84 -23.37
N VAL A 136 -12.36 9.00 -22.42
CA VAL A 136 -12.85 7.64 -22.22
C VAL A 136 -13.20 7.46 -20.74
N ASP A 137 -14.33 6.81 -20.45
CA ASP A 137 -14.59 6.35 -19.08
C ASP A 137 -14.10 4.91 -18.95
N ILE A 138 -13.33 4.62 -17.91
CA ILE A 138 -13.02 3.26 -17.49
C ILE A 138 -14.15 2.79 -16.56
N VAL A 139 -14.85 1.72 -16.95
CA VAL A 139 -16.00 1.18 -16.23
C VAL A 139 -15.59 0.03 -15.32
N ASP A 140 -14.68 -0.80 -15.81
CA ASP A 140 -14.16 -1.96 -15.09
C ASP A 140 -12.70 -2.21 -15.46
N LEU A 141 -11.95 -2.74 -14.50
CA LEU A 141 -10.55 -3.12 -14.65
C LEU A 141 -10.33 -4.43 -13.91
N GLN A 142 -9.93 -5.46 -14.65
CA GLN A 142 -9.60 -6.76 -14.11
C GLN A 142 -8.16 -7.10 -14.44
N ILE A 143 -7.42 -7.58 -13.44
CA ILE A 143 -6.02 -7.97 -13.58
C ILE A 143 -5.90 -9.41 -13.10
N HIS A 144 -5.49 -10.29 -14.01
CA HIS A 144 -5.34 -11.72 -13.76
C HIS A 144 -3.87 -12.12 -13.88
N PRO A 145 -3.34 -12.96 -12.98
CA PRO A 145 -1.97 -13.44 -13.13
C PRO A 145 -1.84 -14.37 -14.35
N TYR A 146 -0.84 -14.13 -15.22
CA TYR A 146 -0.57 -14.98 -16.39
C TYR A 146 0.74 -15.76 -16.23
N ASN A 147 1.87 -15.06 -16.07
CA ASN A 147 3.17 -15.69 -15.84
C ASN A 147 3.91 -15.02 -14.68
N GLN A 148 3.90 -15.69 -13.53
CA GLN A 148 4.51 -15.18 -12.29
C GLN A 148 5.95 -15.65 -12.05
N LYS A 149 6.54 -16.41 -12.99
CA LYS A 149 7.90 -16.97 -12.83
C LYS A 149 9.00 -16.00 -13.26
N LEU A 150 8.65 -14.99 -14.04
CA LEU A 150 9.57 -13.98 -14.56
C LEU A 150 9.92 -12.95 -13.48
N ALA A 151 11.09 -12.31 -13.62
CA ALA A 151 11.52 -11.22 -12.74
C ALA A 151 10.52 -10.05 -12.74
N GLN A 152 9.96 -9.75 -13.92
CA GLN A 152 8.76 -8.92 -14.10
C GLN A 152 7.59 -9.84 -14.45
N PRO A 153 6.68 -10.14 -13.50
CA PRO A 153 5.52 -10.97 -13.78
C PRO A 153 4.65 -10.36 -14.88
N ILE A 154 4.08 -11.23 -15.71
CA ILE A 154 3.11 -10.84 -16.74
C ILE A 154 1.70 -11.08 -16.18
N GLN A 155 0.83 -10.11 -16.36
CA GLN A 155 -0.59 -10.18 -16.08
C GLN A 155 -1.39 -10.12 -17.39
N LEU A 156 -2.58 -10.72 -17.35
CA LEU A 156 -3.65 -10.47 -18.30
C LEU A 156 -4.48 -9.30 -17.76
N HIS A 157 -4.65 -8.26 -18.56
CA HIS A 157 -5.45 -7.09 -18.22
C HIS A 157 -6.69 -7.08 -19.09
N VAL A 158 -7.86 -6.90 -18.46
CA VAL A 158 -9.14 -6.71 -19.13
C VAL A 158 -9.70 -5.37 -18.68
N ILE A 159 -9.88 -4.45 -19.63
CA ILE A 159 -10.36 -3.09 -19.37
C ILE A 159 -11.68 -2.90 -20.12
N SER A 160 -12.72 -2.56 -19.38
CA SER A 160 -13.99 -2.14 -19.97
C SER A 160 -14.05 -0.63 -20.03
N LEU A 161 -14.25 -0.08 -21.23
CA LEU A 161 -14.18 1.36 -21.46
C LEU A 161 -15.31 1.87 -22.35
N ILE A 162 -15.74 3.10 -22.09
CA ILE A 162 -16.76 3.82 -22.89
C ILE A 162 -16.09 5.03 -23.53
N PRO A 163 -15.85 5.03 -24.85
CA PRO A 163 -15.32 6.20 -25.52
C PRO A 163 -16.37 7.28 -25.66
N ARG A 164 -15.98 8.52 -25.35
CA ARG A 164 -16.76 9.73 -25.57
C ARG A 164 -16.03 10.61 -26.58
N ASN A 165 -16.78 11.36 -27.39
CA ASN A 165 -16.19 12.32 -28.34
C ASN A 165 -15.03 11.72 -29.18
N ASN A 166 -15.20 10.49 -29.67
CA ASN A 166 -14.18 9.70 -30.38
C ASN A 166 -12.84 9.57 -29.64
N ALA A 167 -12.89 9.46 -28.30
CA ALA A 167 -11.72 9.47 -27.44
C ALA A 167 -10.82 10.69 -27.74
N ALA A 168 -11.40 11.89 -27.77
CA ALA A 168 -10.65 13.12 -27.98
C ALA A 168 -9.56 13.28 -26.91
N SER A 169 -8.40 13.82 -27.29
CA SER A 169 -7.33 14.07 -26.32
C SER A 169 -7.76 15.15 -25.32
N LEU A 170 -7.68 14.82 -24.03
CA LEU A 170 -7.90 15.71 -22.91
C LEU A 170 -6.60 16.46 -22.60
N LYS A 171 -6.67 17.81 -22.58
CA LYS A 171 -5.55 18.65 -22.16
C LYS A 171 -5.67 18.94 -20.66
N ILE A 172 -5.20 18.00 -19.83
CA ILE A 172 -5.24 18.12 -18.37
C ILE A 172 -3.80 18.22 -17.85
N PRO A 173 -3.33 19.42 -17.44
CA PRO A 173 -1.94 19.61 -16.99
C PRO A 173 -1.52 18.70 -15.83
N GLN A 174 -2.46 18.37 -14.94
CA GLN A 174 -2.22 17.50 -13.77
C GLN A 174 -1.90 16.06 -14.16
N LEU A 175 -2.48 15.54 -15.26
CA LEU A 175 -2.20 14.19 -15.76
C LEU A 175 -0.78 14.10 -16.36
N THR A 176 -0.26 15.20 -16.90
CA THR A 176 1.11 15.28 -17.41
C THR A 176 2.14 15.12 -16.28
N GLU A 177 1.90 15.74 -15.11
CA GLU A 177 2.79 15.62 -13.96
C GLU A 177 2.74 14.21 -13.34
N ILE A 178 1.54 13.62 -13.24
CA ILE A 178 1.38 12.23 -12.78
C ILE A 178 2.16 11.28 -13.69
N ARG A 179 2.09 11.46 -15.01
CA ARG A 179 2.84 10.63 -15.98
C ARG A 179 4.35 10.75 -15.80
N ALA A 180 4.87 11.93 -15.50
CA ALA A 180 6.29 12.11 -15.20
C ALA A 180 6.72 11.31 -13.96
N ARG A 181 5.85 11.18 -12.94
CA ARG A 181 6.11 10.34 -11.75
C ARG A 181 5.97 8.83 -12.03
N LEU A 182 5.15 8.44 -13.01
CA LEU A 182 5.01 7.03 -13.41
C LEU A 182 6.27 6.51 -14.14
N GLY A 183 7.01 7.37 -14.82
CA GLY A 183 8.27 7.01 -15.51
C GLY A 183 9.49 6.85 -14.60
N GLN A 184 9.36 6.97 -13.27
CA GLN A 184 10.49 6.87 -12.36
C GLN A 184 10.97 5.42 -12.20
N VAL A 185 12.30 5.23 -12.31
CA VAL A 185 12.96 3.93 -12.14
C VAL A 185 12.90 3.50 -10.67
N GLY A 186 12.61 2.23 -10.40
CA GLY A 186 12.59 1.67 -9.04
C GLY A 186 11.22 1.64 -8.36
N ARG A 187 10.13 1.97 -9.07
CA ARG A 187 8.76 1.79 -8.56
C ARG A 187 8.49 0.32 -8.23
N ARG A 188 7.85 0.09 -7.08
CA ARG A 188 7.49 -1.24 -6.60
C ARG A 188 6.42 -1.85 -7.52
N ASN A 189 6.68 -3.06 -7.99
CA ASN A 189 5.70 -3.85 -8.73
C ASN A 189 4.88 -4.69 -7.73
N PRO A 190 3.57 -4.42 -7.54
CA PRO A 190 2.75 -5.13 -6.55
C PRO A 190 2.53 -6.60 -6.91
N PHE A 191 2.79 -6.99 -8.17
CA PHE A 191 2.71 -8.37 -8.63
C PHE A 191 4.05 -9.10 -8.53
N GLN A 192 5.15 -8.37 -8.29
CA GLN A 192 6.47 -8.96 -8.11
C GLN A 192 6.51 -9.71 -6.78
N ARG A 193 6.79 -11.02 -6.86
CA ARG A 193 7.00 -11.85 -5.68
C ARG A 193 8.32 -11.44 -5.04
N LEU A 194 8.29 -10.96 -3.80
CA LEU A 194 9.50 -10.73 -3.03
C LEU A 194 10.21 -12.07 -2.86
N ARG A 195 11.40 -12.21 -3.47
CA ARG A 195 12.35 -13.21 -2.98
C ARG A 195 12.86 -12.66 -1.65
N ALA A 196 12.47 -13.29 -0.55
CA ALA A 196 13.06 -12.99 0.74
C ALA A 196 14.58 -13.15 0.59
N ASN A 197 15.32 -12.06 0.80
CA ASN A 197 16.78 -12.00 0.77
C ASN A 197 17.38 -12.64 2.03
N SER A 198 16.95 -13.86 2.36
CA SER A 198 17.66 -14.71 3.31
C SER A 198 17.85 -16.07 2.68
N LEU A 199 19.08 -16.59 2.76
CA LEU A 199 19.49 -17.90 2.26
C LEU A 199 18.68 -19.09 2.83
N GLN A 200 17.68 -18.86 3.68
CA GLN A 200 16.76 -19.88 4.19
C GLN A 200 15.39 -19.93 3.45
N SER A 201 14.99 -18.87 2.72
CA SER A 201 13.62 -18.70 2.22
C SER A 201 13.43 -18.95 0.73
N ALA A 202 14.42 -19.54 0.06
CA ALA A 202 14.36 -19.91 -1.36
C ALA A 202 13.31 -21.00 -1.70
N LYS A 203 12.56 -21.52 -0.71
CA LYS A 203 11.61 -22.63 -0.92
C LYS A 203 10.16 -22.23 -1.17
N GLU A 204 9.72 -21.01 -0.84
CA GLU A 204 8.29 -20.66 -0.96
C GLU A 204 8.09 -19.24 -1.48
N ALA A 205 7.56 -19.13 -2.70
CA ALA A 205 7.21 -17.85 -3.30
C ALA A 205 5.92 -17.28 -2.67
N ARG A 206 6.02 -16.16 -1.95
CA ARG A 206 4.92 -15.52 -1.20
C ARG A 206 4.38 -14.27 -1.90
N ILE A 207 3.09 -13.98 -1.71
CA ILE A 207 2.40 -12.76 -2.16
C ILE A 207 2.50 -11.70 -1.05
N ASP A 208 2.94 -10.50 -1.39
CA ASP A 208 3.11 -9.42 -0.41
C ASP A 208 1.84 -8.59 -0.25
N LEU A 209 1.35 -8.48 0.99
CA LEU A 209 0.13 -7.75 1.36
C LEU A 209 0.40 -6.39 2.01
N THR A 210 1.65 -5.97 2.15
CA THR A 210 2.07 -4.75 2.87
C THR A 210 1.46 -3.45 2.29
N TRP A 211 1.03 -3.49 1.03
CA TRP A 211 0.36 -2.36 0.37
C TRP A 211 -1.13 -2.25 0.72
N VAL A 212 -1.79 -3.38 1.00
CA VAL A 212 -3.22 -3.42 1.36
C VAL A 212 -3.42 -3.24 2.86
N HIS A 213 -2.51 -3.80 3.65
CA HIS A 213 -2.65 -3.89 5.10
C HIS A 213 -1.42 -3.33 5.80
N HIS A 214 -1.64 -2.81 7.00
CA HIS A 214 -0.60 -2.24 7.83
C HIS A 214 -0.23 -3.20 8.94
N LEU A 215 1.04 -3.63 8.95
CA LEU A 215 1.66 -4.21 10.14
C LEU A 215 2.14 -3.05 11.00
N THR A 216 1.44 -2.79 12.09
CA THR A 216 1.67 -1.64 12.97
C THR A 216 2.65 -1.98 14.08
N ALA A 217 2.60 -3.21 14.60
CA ALA A 217 3.50 -3.67 15.65
C ALA A 217 3.62 -5.20 15.63
N VAL A 218 4.73 -5.68 16.21
CA VAL A 218 4.89 -7.07 16.63
C VAL A 218 5.31 -7.03 18.09
N THR A 219 4.52 -7.67 18.95
CA THR A 219 4.79 -7.75 20.39
C THR A 219 5.08 -9.20 20.76
N ALA A 220 6.00 -9.39 21.71
CA ALA A 220 6.30 -10.69 22.29
C ALA A 220 5.86 -10.67 23.76
N ILE A 221 4.99 -11.60 24.14
CA ILE A 221 4.57 -11.82 25.51
C ILE A 221 4.91 -13.27 25.85
N ASN A 222 5.92 -13.45 26.71
CA ASN A 222 6.54 -14.76 26.99
C ASN A 222 7.08 -15.39 25.69
N ASP A 223 6.75 -16.66 25.43
CA ASP A 223 7.15 -17.39 24.23
C ASP A 223 6.22 -17.14 23.02
N ASN A 224 5.17 -16.33 23.18
CA ASN A 224 4.19 -16.05 22.13
C ASN A 224 4.44 -14.70 21.49
N ARG A 225 4.28 -14.65 20.17
CA ARG A 225 4.35 -13.41 19.39
C ARG A 225 2.96 -13.07 18.82
N PHE A 226 2.64 -11.79 18.88
CA PHE A 226 1.40 -11.21 18.41
C PHE A 226 1.72 -10.12 17.40
N ALA A 227 1.00 -10.10 16.28
CA ALA A 227 1.11 -9.08 15.25
C ALA A 227 -0.12 -8.19 15.26
N THR A 228 0.10 -6.88 15.30
CA THR A 228 -0.97 -5.88 15.16
C THR A 228 -1.12 -5.55 13.67
N ILE A 229 -2.19 -6.03 13.04
CA ILE A 229 -2.51 -5.83 11.63
C ILE A 229 -3.80 -5.01 11.51
N ASN A 230 -3.75 -3.82 10.89
CA ASN A 230 -4.88 -2.88 10.82
C ASN A 230 -5.56 -2.67 12.18
N ASP A 231 -4.74 -2.35 13.19
CA ASP A 231 -5.16 -2.04 14.57
C ASP A 231 -5.83 -3.20 15.35
N HIS A 232 -5.67 -4.44 14.87
CA HIS A 232 -6.13 -5.65 15.55
C HIS A 232 -4.98 -6.62 15.76
N ASP A 233 -4.93 -7.26 16.93
CA ASP A 233 -3.88 -8.21 17.27
C ASP A 233 -4.24 -9.62 16.80
N TYR A 234 -3.25 -10.30 16.22
CA TYR A 234 -3.36 -11.66 15.73
C TYR A 234 -2.19 -12.50 16.25
N ALA A 235 -2.49 -13.70 16.75
CA ALA A 235 -1.54 -14.73 17.11
C ALA A 235 -1.39 -15.77 15.99
N ILE A 236 -0.39 -16.64 16.12
CA ILE A 236 -0.26 -17.82 15.25
C ILE A 236 -1.51 -18.70 15.39
N GLY A 237 -2.12 -19.05 14.26
CA GLY A 237 -3.37 -19.81 14.17
C GLY A 237 -4.61 -18.95 13.93
N ASP A 238 -4.55 -17.63 14.15
CA ASP A 238 -5.70 -16.75 13.97
C ASP A 238 -6.04 -16.51 12.49
N LEU A 239 -7.30 -16.15 12.25
CA LEU A 239 -7.83 -15.86 10.92
C LEU A 239 -7.86 -14.36 10.65
N PHE A 240 -7.04 -13.92 9.71
CA PHE A 240 -7.04 -12.58 9.14
C PHE A 240 -7.65 -12.60 7.74
N GLN A 241 -8.86 -12.07 7.57
CA GLN A 241 -9.57 -11.99 6.28
C GLN A 241 -9.57 -13.32 5.48
N GLY A 242 -9.84 -14.44 6.18
CA GLY A 242 -9.86 -15.78 5.59
C GLY A 242 -8.47 -16.39 5.35
N LYS A 243 -7.40 -15.76 5.82
CA LYS A 243 -6.02 -16.26 5.79
C LYS A 243 -5.59 -16.61 7.21
N THR A 244 -4.96 -17.75 7.40
CA THR A 244 -4.45 -18.19 8.70
C THR A 244 -3.07 -17.59 8.92
N VAL A 245 -2.82 -16.99 10.09
CA VAL A 245 -1.48 -16.56 10.51
C VAL A 245 -0.64 -17.79 10.82
N THR A 246 0.42 -18.01 10.06
CA THR A 246 1.27 -19.20 10.22
C THR A 246 2.50 -18.92 11.07
N GLU A 247 3.02 -17.70 11.02
CA GLU A 247 4.23 -17.32 11.72
C GLU A 247 4.27 -15.81 11.95
N VAL A 248 4.72 -15.38 13.12
CA VAL A 248 4.93 -13.98 13.48
C VAL A 248 6.40 -13.78 13.81
N LEU A 249 7.13 -13.12 12.91
CA LEU A 249 8.53 -12.75 13.07
C LEU A 249 8.67 -11.29 13.48
N SER A 250 9.87 -10.86 13.84
CA SER A 250 10.11 -9.53 14.42
C SER A 250 9.81 -8.37 13.46
N ASP A 251 9.88 -8.66 12.17
CA ASP A 251 9.86 -7.70 11.06
C ASP A 251 8.77 -8.02 10.03
N HIS A 252 8.17 -9.21 10.11
CA HIS A 252 7.13 -9.64 9.18
C HIS A 252 6.24 -10.75 9.73
N VAL A 253 5.09 -10.93 9.08
CA VAL A 253 4.09 -11.96 9.39
C VAL A 253 3.83 -12.80 8.16
N PHE A 254 3.76 -14.12 8.34
CA PHE A 254 3.36 -15.04 7.28
C PHE A 254 1.89 -15.46 7.44
N LEU A 255 1.19 -15.50 6.31
CA LEU A 255 -0.20 -15.94 6.25
C LEU A 255 -0.35 -17.01 5.16
N GLU A 256 -1.30 -17.92 5.35
CA GLU A 256 -1.67 -18.91 4.35
C GLU A 256 -3.17 -18.91 4.08
N GLN A 257 -3.56 -19.22 2.84
CA GLN A 257 -4.95 -19.47 2.47
C GLN A 257 -5.05 -20.80 1.74
N LYS A 258 -5.78 -21.75 2.34
CA LYS A 258 -6.10 -23.03 1.70
C LYS A 258 -7.33 -22.87 0.82
N ASN A 259 -7.11 -22.85 -0.50
CA ASN A 259 -8.16 -22.95 -1.50
C ASN A 259 -8.28 -24.41 -1.97
N LYS A 260 -9.46 -24.80 -2.48
CA LYS A 260 -9.80 -26.21 -2.86
C LYS A 260 -8.77 -26.93 -3.76
N LYS A 261 -7.88 -26.19 -4.44
CA LYS A 261 -6.86 -26.74 -5.35
C LYS A 261 -5.45 -26.17 -5.12
N ARG A 262 -5.26 -25.25 -4.18
CA ARG A 262 -3.98 -24.51 -4.05
C ARG A 262 -3.78 -23.97 -2.63
N LEU A 263 -2.54 -24.02 -2.16
CA LEU A 263 -2.08 -23.27 -1.00
C LEU A 263 -1.48 -21.95 -1.50
N ASP A 264 -2.10 -20.84 -1.12
CA ASP A 264 -1.57 -19.51 -1.38
C ASP A 264 -0.85 -18.99 -0.13
N LEU A 265 0.39 -18.56 -0.31
CA LEU A 265 1.26 -18.10 0.77
C LEU A 265 1.45 -16.59 0.66
N TYR A 266 1.42 -15.91 1.79
CA TYR A 266 1.49 -14.46 1.87
C TYR A 266 2.52 -14.00 2.91
N VAL A 267 2.98 -12.76 2.76
CA VAL A 267 3.84 -12.06 3.71
C VAL A 267 3.33 -10.64 3.91
N LEU A 268 3.44 -10.15 5.14
CA LEU A 268 3.15 -8.78 5.53
C LEU A 268 4.37 -8.21 6.27
N ASN A 269 4.93 -7.10 5.81
CA ASN A 269 6.09 -6.45 6.40
C ASN A 269 5.69 -5.09 7.02
N PHE A 270 6.55 -4.53 7.86
CA PHE A 270 6.46 -3.11 8.22
C PHE A 270 6.66 -2.23 6.98
N ARG A 271 6.02 -1.05 6.94
CA ARG A 271 6.32 -0.05 5.91
C ARG A 271 7.56 0.73 6.32
N ASP A 272 8.53 0.83 5.41
CA ASP A 272 9.67 1.72 5.59
C ASP A 272 9.19 3.18 5.52
N SER A 273 9.40 3.93 6.60
CA SER A 273 9.08 5.36 6.71
C SER A 273 9.93 6.27 5.81
N LYS A 274 10.86 5.72 5.01
CA LYS A 274 11.78 6.49 4.16
C LYS A 274 11.27 6.82 2.75
N ASN A 275 10.11 6.32 2.34
CA ASN A 275 9.55 6.57 1.00
C ASN A 275 8.27 7.41 0.99
N GLU A 276 7.98 8.14 2.08
CA GLU A 276 6.93 9.17 2.10
C GLU A 276 7.55 10.56 1.86
N GLN A 277 7.96 10.84 0.62
CA GLN A 277 8.18 12.19 0.08
C GLN A 277 7.72 12.26 -1.38
#